data_AF-A0A820SKE9-F1
#
_entry.id   AF-A0A820SKE9-F1
#
_cell.length_a   1.000
_cell.length_b   1.000
_cell.length_c   1.000
_cell.angle_alpha   90.00
_cell.angle_beta   90.00
_cell.angle_gamma   90.00
#
_symmetry.space_group_name_H-M   'P 1'
#
loop_
_entity.id
_entity.type
_entity.pdbx_description
1 polymer ?
#
loop_
_entity_poly.entity_id
_entity_poly.type
_entity_poly.pdbx_seq_one_letter_code
_entity_poly.pdbx_strand_id
1 'polypeptide(L)'
;MKPPSFACFFDIDGVITKGPNFIAAAKPAIQTLIQLNVPIIFVSNTCMLESDKAKQLSAVLGVTIHPEQIVLAQTPMRTLTEFHNKHVLISGQDAAEDIARMIGFKSITTIEKVCEAFPELDMVDHMNRSEMIRTQGLVHDENFRPVEAIVLLGEPIYWERSLQVIIDLLLTDGNPAKILTDSNAQHDHIPVIACNRDLVFKAAADLPRFGHGAFLTCLETLYKSISGNDLKYTAFV
;
A
#
# COMPACT_ATOMS: atom_id res chain seq x y z
N MET A 1 13.73 -37.41 -15.18
CA MET A 1 13.32 -37.65 -13.77
C MET A 1 11.82 -37.41 -13.68
N LYS A 2 11.10 -38.15 -12.82
CA LYS A 2 9.67 -37.90 -12.59
C LYS A 2 9.53 -36.53 -11.87
N PRO A 3 8.59 -35.66 -12.27
CA PRO A 3 8.38 -34.41 -11.56
C PRO A 3 8.01 -34.69 -10.10
N PRO A 4 8.49 -33.87 -9.14
CA PRO A 4 8.15 -34.05 -7.75
C PRO A 4 6.62 -33.96 -7.54
N SER A 5 6.10 -34.77 -6.62
CA SER A 5 4.67 -34.84 -6.31
C SER A 5 4.20 -33.72 -5.37
N PHE A 6 5.05 -32.74 -5.09
CA PHE A 6 4.81 -31.68 -4.13
C PHE A 6 5.46 -30.37 -4.60
N ALA A 7 4.99 -29.26 -4.02
CA ALA A 7 5.55 -27.93 -4.16
C ALA A 7 5.73 -27.31 -2.76
N CYS A 8 6.57 -26.29 -2.65
CA CYS A 8 6.82 -25.59 -1.40
C CYS A 8 6.44 -24.11 -1.50
N PHE A 9 5.79 -23.62 -0.45
CA PHE A 9 5.57 -22.20 -0.22
C PHE A 9 6.42 -21.82 1.00
N PHE A 10 7.33 -20.87 0.82
CA PHE A 10 8.16 -20.36 1.91
C PHE A 10 7.75 -18.95 2.25
N ASP A 11 7.37 -18.73 3.51
CA ASP A 11 7.47 -17.40 4.08
C ASP A 11 8.94 -16.92 3.97
N ILE A 12 9.14 -15.61 3.92
CA ILE A 12 10.48 -15.02 3.84
C ILE A 12 10.93 -14.60 5.24
N ASP A 13 10.08 -13.87 5.96
CA ASP A 13 10.45 -13.19 7.20
C ASP A 13 10.37 -14.15 8.40
N GLY A 14 11.52 -14.55 8.92
CA GLY A 14 11.64 -15.54 10.00
C GLY A 14 11.95 -16.95 9.50
N VAL A 15 11.88 -17.20 8.19
CA VAL A 15 12.19 -18.49 7.56
C VAL A 15 13.46 -18.41 6.71
N ILE A 16 13.57 -17.37 5.86
CA ILE A 16 14.74 -17.12 5.01
C ILE A 16 15.58 -15.99 5.60
N THR A 17 14.94 -14.93 6.09
CA THR A 17 15.59 -13.77 6.69
C THR A 17 15.16 -13.59 8.14
N LYS A 18 15.91 -12.79 8.90
CA LYS A 18 15.52 -12.30 10.23
C LYS A 18 15.97 -10.83 10.34
N GLY A 19 15.06 -9.91 10.02
CA GLY A 19 15.42 -8.51 9.78
C GLY A 19 16.41 -8.41 8.61
N PRO A 20 17.54 -7.68 8.75
CA PRO A 20 18.52 -7.57 7.68
C PRO A 20 19.38 -8.82 7.49
N ASN A 21 19.32 -9.78 8.42
CA ASN A 21 20.22 -10.93 8.44
C ASN A 21 19.60 -12.14 7.73
N PHE A 22 20.43 -12.94 7.08
CA PHE A 22 20.02 -14.20 6.48
C PHE A 22 20.07 -15.37 7.46
N ILE A 23 19.12 -16.30 7.36
CA ILE A 23 19.12 -17.54 8.13
C ILE A 23 20.00 -18.56 7.40
N ALA A 24 21.17 -18.86 7.98
CA ALA A 24 22.21 -19.68 7.33
C ALA A 24 21.72 -21.02 6.76
N ALA A 25 20.75 -21.67 7.43
CA ALA A 25 20.20 -22.96 7.00
C ALA A 25 19.29 -22.86 5.76
N ALA A 26 18.73 -21.70 5.45
CA ALA A 26 17.78 -21.53 4.34
C ALA A 26 18.46 -21.74 2.97
N LYS A 27 19.71 -21.30 2.82
CA LYS A 27 20.43 -21.38 1.52
C LYS A 27 20.63 -22.81 1.06
N PRO A 28 21.28 -23.70 1.83
CA PRO A 28 21.44 -25.08 1.39
C PRO A 28 20.09 -25.78 1.21
N ALA A 29 19.09 -25.51 2.05
CA ALA A 29 17.76 -26.12 1.90
C ALA A 29 17.07 -25.74 0.58
N ILE A 30 17.01 -24.44 0.25
CA ILE A 30 16.41 -23.97 -1.00
C ILE A 30 17.20 -24.45 -2.22
N GLN A 31 18.54 -24.42 -2.16
CA GLN A 31 19.38 -24.92 -3.24
C GLN A 31 19.15 -26.41 -3.51
N THR A 32 19.00 -27.23 -2.47
CA THR A 32 18.66 -28.66 -2.62
C THR A 32 17.31 -28.85 -3.30
N LEU A 33 16.28 -28.11 -2.90
CA LEU A 33 14.94 -28.21 -3.51
C LEU A 33 14.96 -27.81 -4.99
N ILE A 34 15.71 -26.77 -5.35
CA ILE A 34 15.89 -26.35 -6.75
C ILE A 34 16.61 -27.44 -7.55
N GLN A 35 17.68 -28.05 -7.01
CA GLN A 35 18.39 -29.16 -7.67
C GLN A 35 17.48 -30.38 -7.90
N LEU A 36 16.52 -30.61 -7.00
CA LEU A 36 15.50 -31.65 -7.11
C LEU A 36 14.31 -31.26 -8.03
N ASN A 37 14.36 -30.08 -8.66
CA ASN A 37 13.30 -29.52 -9.51
C ASN A 37 11.95 -29.40 -8.78
N VAL A 38 11.97 -29.13 -7.47
CA VAL A 38 10.74 -28.87 -6.68
C VAL A 38 10.24 -27.46 -7.00
N PRO A 39 8.97 -27.29 -7.41
CA PRO A 39 8.36 -25.97 -7.56
C PRO A 39 8.34 -25.23 -6.23
N ILE A 40 8.83 -23.98 -6.24
CA ILE A 40 8.92 -23.13 -5.06
C ILE A 40 8.28 -21.77 -5.35
N ILE A 41 7.42 -21.34 -4.42
CA ILE A 41 6.91 -19.97 -4.30
C ILE A 41 7.40 -19.38 -2.98
N PHE A 42 7.79 -18.10 -3.02
CA PHE A 42 8.15 -17.31 -1.84
C PHE A 42 7.02 -16.33 -1.56
N VAL A 43 6.57 -16.29 -0.31
CA VAL A 43 5.44 -15.47 0.14
C VAL A 43 5.91 -14.52 1.24
N SER A 44 5.48 -13.26 1.23
CA SER A 44 5.77 -12.31 2.32
C SER A 44 4.74 -11.18 2.34
N ASN A 45 4.45 -10.67 3.54
CA ASN A 45 3.54 -9.53 3.72
C ASN A 45 4.20 -8.16 3.42
N THR A 46 5.46 -8.13 2.96
CA THR A 46 6.10 -6.88 2.53
C THR A 46 5.49 -6.37 1.24
N CYS A 47 5.31 -5.05 1.11
CA CYS A 47 4.88 -4.43 -0.14
C CYS A 47 6.08 -3.79 -0.87
N MET A 48 6.44 -4.34 -2.02
CA MET A 48 7.51 -3.84 -2.92
C MET A 48 7.37 -4.49 -4.31
N LEU A 49 8.18 -4.10 -5.30
CA LEU A 49 8.18 -4.79 -6.59
C LEU A 49 8.65 -6.24 -6.44
N GLU A 50 7.91 -7.21 -7.01
CA GLU A 50 8.32 -8.63 -6.97
C GLU A 50 9.68 -8.84 -7.63
N SER A 51 10.02 -8.04 -8.65
CA SER A 51 11.33 -8.08 -9.30
C SER A 51 12.48 -7.74 -8.36
N ASP A 52 12.27 -6.80 -7.45
CA ASP A 52 13.32 -6.39 -6.53
C ASP A 52 13.46 -7.38 -5.38
N LYS A 53 12.34 -7.95 -4.90
CA LYS A 53 12.38 -9.06 -3.94
C LYS A 53 13.07 -10.29 -4.53
N ALA A 54 12.76 -10.64 -5.77
CA ALA A 54 13.40 -11.74 -6.48
C ALA A 54 14.92 -11.54 -6.61
N LYS A 55 15.37 -10.32 -6.95
CA LYS A 55 16.81 -9.98 -6.98
C LYS A 55 17.45 -10.11 -5.60
N GLN A 56 16.81 -9.61 -4.55
CA GLN A 56 17.30 -9.71 -3.17
C GLN A 56 17.47 -11.17 -2.74
N LEU A 57 16.43 -11.99 -2.94
CA LEU A 57 16.49 -13.42 -2.63
C LEU A 57 17.54 -14.14 -3.47
N SER A 58 17.65 -13.81 -4.75
CA SER A 58 18.65 -14.42 -5.64
C SER A 58 20.08 -14.18 -5.16
N ALA A 59 20.38 -12.94 -4.77
CA ALA A 59 21.70 -12.58 -4.25
C ALA A 59 22.06 -13.36 -2.98
N VAL A 60 21.09 -13.51 -2.08
CA VAL A 60 21.30 -14.16 -0.79
C VAL A 60 21.39 -15.69 -0.93
N LEU A 61 20.48 -16.29 -1.70
CA LEU A 61 20.41 -17.74 -1.91
C LEU A 61 21.45 -18.24 -2.92
N GLY A 62 22.05 -17.35 -3.72
CA GLY A 62 23.05 -17.71 -4.74
C GLY A 62 22.46 -18.55 -5.88
N VAL A 63 21.19 -18.34 -6.20
CA VAL A 63 20.43 -19.01 -7.26
C VAL A 63 19.49 -17.99 -7.89
N THR A 64 19.13 -18.18 -9.16
CA THR A 64 18.16 -17.30 -9.82
C THR A 64 16.76 -17.58 -9.32
N ILE A 65 16.14 -16.57 -8.70
CA ILE A 65 14.72 -16.55 -8.37
C ILE A 65 14.02 -15.60 -9.34
N HIS A 66 12.93 -16.05 -9.96
CA HIS A 66 12.16 -15.26 -10.90
C HIS A 66 11.03 -14.48 -10.19
N PRO A 67 10.62 -13.30 -10.69
CA PRO A 67 9.52 -12.51 -10.09
C PRO A 67 8.20 -13.29 -9.97
N GLU A 68 7.94 -14.21 -10.90
CA GLU A 68 6.75 -15.09 -10.90
C GLU A 68 6.73 -16.09 -9.74
N GLN A 69 7.87 -16.28 -9.07
CA GLN A 69 7.98 -17.11 -7.87
C GLN A 69 7.73 -16.31 -6.59
N ILE A 70 7.48 -15.01 -6.68
CA ILE A 70 7.25 -14.14 -5.53
C ILE A 70 5.76 -13.80 -5.44
N VAL A 71 5.19 -13.97 -4.26
CA VAL A 71 3.86 -13.47 -3.89
C VAL A 71 4.04 -12.52 -2.71
N LEU A 72 3.68 -11.26 -2.91
CA LEU A 72 3.73 -10.21 -1.91
C LEU A 72 2.33 -9.79 -1.49
N ALA A 73 2.22 -8.97 -0.43
CA ALA A 73 0.95 -8.49 0.10
C ALA A 73 0.01 -7.91 -0.98
N GLN A 74 0.57 -7.18 -1.95
CA GLN A 74 -0.20 -6.57 -3.02
C GLN A 74 -0.46 -7.48 -4.24
N THR A 75 0.20 -8.63 -4.36
CA THR A 75 0.09 -9.50 -5.55
C THR A 75 -1.36 -9.93 -5.85
N PRO A 76 -2.20 -10.30 -4.86
CA PRO A 76 -3.61 -10.64 -5.11
C PRO A 76 -4.45 -9.49 -5.71
N MET A 77 -4.02 -8.23 -5.52
CA MET A 77 -4.74 -7.06 -6.03
C MET A 77 -4.79 -7.01 -7.56
N ARG A 78 -3.94 -7.77 -8.28
CA ARG A 78 -4.01 -7.93 -9.75
C ARG A 78 -5.37 -8.47 -10.23
N THR A 79 -6.15 -9.08 -9.33
CA THR A 79 -7.49 -9.59 -9.63
C THR A 79 -8.58 -8.53 -9.59
N LEU A 80 -8.30 -7.31 -9.10
CA LEU A 80 -9.22 -6.18 -8.96
C LEU A 80 -9.49 -5.45 -10.28
N THR A 81 -9.80 -6.23 -11.31
CA THR A 81 -9.93 -5.74 -12.70
C THR A 81 -11.02 -4.68 -12.86
N GLU A 82 -12.03 -4.67 -11.98
CA GLU A 82 -13.10 -3.67 -11.93
C GLU A 82 -12.61 -2.26 -11.54
N PHE A 83 -11.41 -2.14 -10.95
CA PHE A 83 -10.80 -0.87 -10.58
C PHE A 83 -9.69 -0.41 -11.55
N HIS A 84 -9.21 -1.26 -12.46
CA HIS A 84 -8.04 -0.95 -13.29
C HIS A 84 -8.20 0.29 -14.20
N ASN A 85 -9.42 0.57 -14.65
CA ASN A 85 -9.71 1.74 -15.51
C ASN A 85 -10.23 2.96 -14.72
N LYS A 86 -10.44 2.83 -13.41
CA LYS A 86 -10.92 3.90 -12.55
C LYS A 86 -9.79 4.86 -12.18
N HIS A 87 -10.14 6.09 -11.82
CA HIS A 87 -9.19 7.01 -11.19
C HIS A 87 -8.98 6.61 -9.73
N VAL A 88 -7.81 6.06 -9.41
CA VAL A 88 -7.49 5.56 -8.08
C VAL A 88 -6.46 6.44 -7.38
N LEU A 89 -6.71 6.70 -6.09
CA LEU A 89 -5.70 7.26 -5.20
C LEU A 89 -4.84 6.11 -4.68
N ILE A 90 -3.53 6.23 -4.79
CA ILE A 90 -2.57 5.29 -4.22
C ILE A 90 -1.89 5.96 -3.03
N SER A 91 -1.92 5.29 -1.88
CA SER A 91 -1.15 5.66 -0.68
C SER A 91 -0.19 4.53 -0.32
N GLY A 92 1.06 4.88 -0.07
CA GLY A 92 2.15 3.94 0.24
C GLY A 92 3.49 4.67 0.26
N GLN A 93 4.58 3.91 0.26
CA GLN A 93 5.95 4.46 0.24
C GLN A 93 6.61 4.25 -1.14
N ASP A 94 7.73 4.95 -1.36
CA ASP A 94 8.68 4.83 -2.48
C ASP A 94 8.08 4.37 -3.82
N ALA A 95 8.00 3.06 -4.05
CA ALA A 95 7.60 2.46 -5.32
C ALA A 95 6.07 2.32 -5.51
N ALA A 96 5.25 3.02 -4.73
CA ALA A 96 3.80 2.86 -4.73
C ALA A 96 3.15 3.02 -6.12
N GLU A 97 3.58 4.01 -6.92
CA GLU A 97 3.08 4.21 -8.28
C GLU A 97 3.48 3.04 -9.22
N ASP A 98 4.73 2.59 -9.16
CA ASP A 98 5.21 1.49 -9.99
C ASP A 98 4.50 0.18 -9.65
N ILE A 99 4.29 -0.06 -8.35
CA ILE A 99 3.51 -1.18 -7.85
C ILE A 99 2.06 -1.10 -8.36
N ALA A 100 1.43 0.07 -8.29
CA ALA A 100 0.06 0.25 -8.78
C ALA A 100 -0.06 -0.01 -10.30
N ARG A 101 0.92 0.46 -11.10
CA ARG A 101 0.95 0.18 -12.55
C ARG A 101 1.15 -1.30 -12.84
N MET A 102 2.03 -1.95 -12.09
CA MET A 102 2.27 -3.39 -12.19
C MET A 102 1.05 -4.22 -11.81
N ILE A 103 0.26 -3.77 -10.82
CA ILE A 103 -1.03 -4.39 -10.46
C ILE A 103 -2.02 -4.31 -11.63
N GLY A 104 -2.02 -3.19 -12.35
CA GLY A 104 -2.85 -2.97 -13.55
C GLY A 104 -3.65 -1.67 -13.54
N PHE A 105 -3.50 -0.82 -12.51
CA PHE A 105 -4.17 0.48 -12.45
C PHE A 105 -3.62 1.43 -13.52
N LYS A 106 -4.52 2.05 -14.28
CA LYS A 106 -4.15 2.93 -15.41
C LYS A 106 -4.13 4.41 -15.05
N SER A 107 -5.09 4.84 -14.24
CA SER A 107 -5.27 6.25 -13.84
C SER A 107 -4.98 6.38 -12.35
N ILE A 108 -3.77 6.79 -12.02
CA ILE A 108 -3.24 6.84 -10.65
C ILE A 108 -2.96 8.28 -10.25
N THR A 109 -3.36 8.63 -9.03
CA THR A 109 -2.96 9.85 -8.31
C THR A 109 -2.41 9.46 -6.94
N THR A 110 -1.49 10.23 -6.38
CA THR A 110 -0.94 10.02 -5.03
C THR A 110 -1.42 11.11 -4.08
N ILE A 111 -1.17 10.94 -2.78
CA ILE A 111 -1.50 11.96 -1.77
C ILE A 111 -0.83 13.29 -2.13
N GLU A 112 0.44 13.25 -2.55
CA GLU A 112 1.21 14.44 -2.94
C GLU A 112 0.56 15.17 -4.11
N LYS A 113 0.12 14.44 -5.13
CA LYS A 113 -0.57 15.02 -6.30
C LYS A 113 -1.92 15.63 -5.94
N VAL A 114 -2.64 15.08 -4.95
CA VAL A 114 -3.85 15.73 -4.42
C VAL A 114 -3.48 17.02 -3.71
N CYS A 115 -2.46 17.03 -2.86
CA CYS A 115 -2.00 18.25 -2.18
C CYS A 115 -1.45 19.29 -3.16
N GLU A 116 -0.82 18.88 -4.27
CA GLU A 116 -0.38 19.81 -5.33
C GLU A 116 -1.58 20.47 -6.03
N ALA A 117 -2.65 19.71 -6.26
CA ALA A 117 -3.87 20.19 -6.90
C ALA A 117 -4.77 21.01 -5.95
N PHE A 118 -4.70 20.74 -4.64
CA PHE A 118 -5.51 21.36 -3.58
C PHE A 118 -4.64 21.57 -2.31
N PRO A 119 -3.72 22.54 -2.29
CA PRO A 119 -2.78 22.70 -1.19
C PRO A 119 -3.45 23.08 0.13
N GLU A 120 -4.66 23.63 0.10
CA GLU A 120 -5.48 23.90 1.29
C GLU A 120 -5.87 22.65 2.10
N LEU A 121 -5.69 21.45 1.55
CA LEU A 121 -5.95 20.19 2.26
C LEU A 121 -4.79 19.78 3.19
N ASP A 122 -3.59 20.34 3.00
CA ASP A 122 -2.41 20.00 3.78
C ASP A 122 -1.96 21.16 4.68
N MET A 123 -2.86 21.63 5.53
CA MET A 123 -2.59 22.80 6.38
C MET A 123 -1.85 22.48 7.68
N VAL A 124 -1.59 21.20 7.94
CA VAL A 124 -0.73 20.76 9.05
C VAL A 124 0.74 21.01 8.73
N ASP A 125 1.12 20.97 7.44
CA ASP A 125 2.42 21.42 6.99
C ASP A 125 2.54 22.96 7.08
N HIS A 126 3.36 23.43 8.03
CA HIS A 126 3.62 24.85 8.23
C HIS A 126 4.28 25.54 7.03
N MET A 127 5.09 24.81 6.26
CA MET A 127 5.70 25.35 5.04
C MET A 127 4.62 25.58 3.99
N ASN A 128 3.77 24.57 3.75
CA ASN A 128 2.64 24.68 2.84
C ASN A 128 1.67 25.81 3.24
N ARG A 129 1.35 25.93 4.53
CA ARG A 129 0.54 27.05 5.05
C ARG A 129 1.13 28.43 4.72
N SER A 130 2.45 28.57 4.87
CA SER A 130 3.14 29.84 4.58
C SER A 130 3.12 30.17 3.09
N GLU A 131 3.28 29.15 2.25
CA GLU A 131 3.18 29.24 0.79
C GLU A 131 1.77 29.62 0.33
N MET A 132 0.73 29.04 0.93
CA MET A 132 -0.66 29.38 0.66
C MET A 132 -1.01 30.84 0.96
N ILE A 133 -0.50 31.38 2.08
CA ILE A 133 -0.65 32.81 2.41
C ILE A 133 0.03 33.68 1.34
N ARG A 134 1.24 33.30 0.89
CA ARG A 134 1.99 34.04 -0.13
C ARG A 134 1.29 34.04 -1.48
N THR A 135 0.68 32.94 -1.85
CA THR A 135 0.02 32.71 -3.16
C THR A 135 -1.47 33.06 -3.16
N GLN A 136 -2.01 33.53 -2.03
CA GLN A 136 -3.43 33.87 -1.85
C GLN A 136 -4.41 32.73 -2.18
N GLY A 137 -3.97 31.47 -2.07
CA GLY A 137 -4.84 30.30 -2.29
C GLY A 137 -5.26 30.08 -3.75
N LEU A 138 -4.51 30.60 -4.73
CA LEU A 138 -4.86 30.53 -6.16
C LEU A 138 -4.52 29.18 -6.85
N VAL A 139 -4.21 28.13 -6.09
CA VAL A 139 -3.71 26.86 -6.63
C VAL A 139 -4.81 25.81 -6.46
N HIS A 140 -5.81 25.85 -7.34
CA HIS A 140 -6.86 24.84 -7.38
C HIS A 140 -6.96 24.29 -8.80
N ASP A 141 -6.83 22.98 -8.97
CA ASP A 141 -7.03 22.35 -10.27
C ASP A 141 -8.52 22.02 -10.51
N GLU A 142 -9.20 22.92 -11.22
CA GLU A 142 -10.61 22.73 -11.62
C GLU A 142 -10.84 21.50 -12.52
N ASN A 143 -9.78 20.94 -13.14
CA ASN A 143 -9.88 19.78 -14.01
C ASN A 143 -9.59 18.46 -13.29
N PHE A 144 -9.34 18.50 -11.98
CA PHE A 144 -9.07 17.30 -11.21
C PHE A 144 -10.31 16.37 -11.21
N ARG A 145 -10.16 15.18 -11.78
CA ARG A 145 -11.24 14.20 -11.83
C ARG A 145 -11.43 13.58 -10.44
N PRO A 146 -12.68 13.34 -9.99
CA PRO A 146 -12.91 12.66 -8.73
C PRO A 146 -12.20 11.31 -8.64
N VAL A 147 -11.70 11.00 -7.45
CA VAL A 147 -11.14 9.68 -7.11
C VAL A 147 -12.29 8.69 -6.93
N GLU A 148 -12.20 7.54 -7.56
CA GLU A 148 -13.26 6.52 -7.54
C GLU A 148 -12.95 5.35 -6.60
N ALA A 149 -11.70 5.22 -6.14
CA ALA A 149 -11.28 4.27 -5.10
C ALA A 149 -9.93 4.68 -4.48
N ILE A 150 -9.71 4.28 -3.24
CA ILE A 150 -8.47 4.48 -2.50
C ILE A 150 -7.78 3.13 -2.30
N VAL A 151 -6.52 3.03 -2.69
CA VAL A 151 -5.68 1.85 -2.54
C VAL A 151 -4.52 2.17 -1.59
N LEU A 152 -4.49 1.43 -0.49
CA LEU A 152 -3.50 1.54 0.58
C LEU A 152 -2.52 0.37 0.44
N LEU A 153 -1.34 0.66 -0.11
CA LEU A 153 -0.24 -0.29 -0.33
C LEU A 153 0.70 -0.43 0.88
N GLY A 154 0.47 0.34 1.94
CA GLY A 154 1.32 0.40 3.12
C GLY A 154 1.15 1.71 3.87
N GLU A 155 1.76 1.83 5.05
CA GLU A 155 1.72 3.07 5.81
C GLU A 155 2.52 4.18 5.10
N PRO A 156 1.95 5.37 4.88
CA PRO A 156 2.69 6.51 4.34
C PRO A 156 3.67 7.06 5.40
N ILE A 157 4.60 7.92 4.99
CA ILE A 157 5.55 8.57 5.91
C ILE A 157 4.85 9.66 6.73
N TYR A 158 4.04 10.49 6.07
CA TYR A 158 3.31 11.62 6.67
C TYR A 158 1.88 11.20 7.00
N TRP A 159 1.67 10.67 8.20
CA TRP A 159 0.38 10.11 8.60
C TRP A 159 -0.68 11.19 8.72
N GLU A 160 -0.36 12.32 9.34
CA GLU A 160 -1.27 13.45 9.52
C GLU A 160 -1.83 13.96 8.19
N ARG A 161 -0.96 14.21 7.20
CA ARG A 161 -1.33 14.61 5.84
C ARG A 161 -2.20 13.54 5.18
N SER A 162 -1.74 12.30 5.21
CA SER A 162 -2.43 11.21 4.50
C SER A 162 -3.79 10.91 5.11
N LEU A 163 -3.91 10.92 6.44
CA LEU A 163 -5.17 10.73 7.16
C LEU A 163 -6.15 11.86 6.82
N GLN A 164 -5.71 13.12 6.85
CA GLN A 164 -6.54 14.27 6.49
C GLN A 164 -7.07 14.13 5.06
N VAL A 165 -6.18 13.97 4.08
CA VAL A 165 -6.54 13.89 2.65
C VAL A 165 -7.44 12.70 2.35
N ILE A 166 -7.13 11.52 2.90
CA ILE A 166 -7.97 10.32 2.70
C ILE A 166 -9.36 10.55 3.30
N ILE A 167 -9.47 11.10 4.50
CA ILE A 167 -10.78 11.37 5.13
C ILE A 167 -11.56 12.40 4.32
N ASP A 168 -10.92 13.48 3.86
CA ASP A 168 -11.58 14.50 3.04
C ASP A 168 -12.13 13.89 1.75
N LEU A 169 -11.36 13.04 1.06
CA LEU A 169 -11.81 12.30 -0.12
C LEU A 169 -12.96 11.35 0.19
N LEU A 170 -12.94 10.67 1.33
CA LEU A 170 -14.04 9.78 1.74
C LEU A 170 -15.34 10.54 2.04
N LEU A 171 -15.24 11.74 2.62
CA LEU A 171 -16.40 12.59 2.93
C LEU A 171 -16.95 13.31 1.69
N THR A 172 -16.13 13.47 0.66
CA THR A 172 -16.46 14.25 -0.55
C THR A 172 -16.73 13.39 -1.79
N ASP A 173 -16.91 12.08 -1.61
CA ASP A 173 -17.07 11.12 -2.72
C ASP A 173 -15.93 11.22 -3.75
N GLY A 174 -14.72 11.43 -3.25
CA GLY A 174 -13.49 11.53 -4.03
C GLY A 174 -13.27 12.87 -4.73
N ASN A 175 -14.11 13.88 -4.51
CA ASN A 175 -13.98 15.20 -5.12
C ASN A 175 -13.54 16.26 -4.09
N PRO A 176 -12.25 16.63 -4.03
CA PRO A 176 -11.76 17.58 -3.03
C PRO A 176 -12.37 19.00 -3.13
N ALA A 177 -12.92 19.38 -4.30
CA ALA A 177 -13.60 20.66 -4.49
C ALA A 177 -15.05 20.66 -3.93
N LYS A 178 -15.60 19.50 -3.54
CA LYS A 178 -17.00 19.38 -3.13
C LYS A 178 -17.20 20.01 -1.76
N ILE A 179 -18.09 20.99 -1.68
CA ILE A 179 -18.53 21.57 -0.40
C ILE A 179 -19.44 20.57 0.31
N LEU A 180 -19.11 20.23 1.54
CA LEU A 180 -19.92 19.36 2.37
C LEU A 180 -21.23 20.07 2.76
N THR A 181 -22.35 19.36 2.63
CA THR A 181 -23.66 19.79 3.12
C THR A 181 -24.16 18.77 4.14
N ASP A 182 -25.03 19.18 5.07
CA ASP A 182 -25.53 18.33 6.17
C ASP A 182 -26.18 17.01 5.68
N SER A 183 -26.60 16.94 4.41
CA SER A 183 -27.17 15.75 3.76
C SER A 183 -26.16 14.69 3.31
N ASN A 184 -24.85 14.96 3.33
CA ASN A 184 -23.83 14.01 2.87
C ASN A 184 -23.58 12.84 3.86
N ALA A 185 -24.17 12.87 5.05
CA ALA A 185 -23.92 11.90 6.12
C ALA A 185 -24.46 10.48 5.86
N GLN A 186 -25.21 10.26 4.78
CA GLN A 186 -26.02 9.04 4.60
C GLN A 186 -25.61 8.13 3.42
N HIS A 187 -24.48 8.42 2.75
CA HIS A 187 -24.00 7.61 1.62
C HIS A 187 -22.75 6.79 1.99
N ASP A 188 -22.65 5.60 1.38
CA ASP A 188 -21.44 4.79 1.47
C ASP A 188 -20.29 5.52 0.77
N HIS A 189 -19.18 5.69 1.46
CA HIS A 189 -17.98 6.34 0.92
C HIS A 189 -17.37 5.54 -0.25
N ILE A 190 -16.48 6.17 -1.03
CA ILE A 190 -15.77 5.49 -2.11
C ILE A 190 -14.99 4.25 -1.60
N PRO A 191 -14.83 3.18 -2.39
CA PRO A 191 -14.15 1.96 -1.96
C PRO A 191 -12.73 2.21 -1.46
N VAL A 192 -12.39 1.61 -0.32
CA VAL A 192 -11.04 1.57 0.25
C VAL A 192 -10.53 0.14 0.20
N ILE A 193 -9.31 -0.04 -0.30
CA ILE A 193 -8.65 -1.32 -0.48
C ILE A 193 -7.29 -1.28 0.22
N ALA A 194 -7.03 -2.18 1.15
CA ALA A 194 -5.76 -2.28 1.87
C ALA A 194 -5.03 -3.58 1.55
N CYS A 195 -3.72 -3.52 1.35
CA CYS A 195 -2.94 -4.72 1.02
C CYS A 195 -2.47 -5.54 2.25
N ASN A 196 -2.53 -4.97 3.45
CA ASN A 196 -2.08 -5.63 4.68
C ASN A 196 -2.88 -5.09 5.90
N ARG A 197 -3.09 -5.91 6.94
CA ARG A 197 -3.73 -5.53 8.21
C ARG A 197 -2.83 -5.69 9.43
N ASP A 198 -1.57 -6.04 9.26
CA ASP A 198 -0.65 -6.27 10.36
C ASP A 198 -0.46 -5.00 11.20
N LEU A 199 -0.91 -5.05 12.46
CA LEU A 199 -0.80 -3.94 13.41
C LEU A 199 0.67 -3.59 13.69
N VAL A 200 1.50 -4.63 13.80
CA VAL A 200 2.92 -4.51 14.10
C VAL A 200 3.74 -5.48 13.27
N PHE A 201 4.99 -5.11 13.01
CA PHE A 201 5.98 -5.98 12.39
C PHE A 201 7.28 -6.02 13.21
N LYS A 202 8.08 -7.07 12.98
CA LYS A 202 9.37 -7.23 13.64
C LYS A 202 10.48 -6.56 12.83
N ALA A 203 11.19 -5.62 13.46
CA ALA A 203 12.34 -4.93 12.89
C ALA A 203 13.60 -5.18 13.74
N ALA A 204 14.57 -4.26 13.65
CA ALA A 204 15.83 -4.36 14.42
C ALA A 204 15.66 -4.09 15.93
N ALA A 205 14.63 -3.34 16.34
CA ALA A 205 14.36 -3.06 17.75
C ALA A 205 13.76 -4.27 18.49
N ASP A 206 13.95 -4.33 19.81
CA ASP A 206 13.42 -5.42 20.65
C ASP A 206 11.89 -5.46 20.67
N LEU A 207 11.26 -4.29 20.66
CA LEU A 207 9.80 -4.15 20.60
C LEU A 207 9.33 -4.03 19.14
N PRO A 208 8.21 -4.68 18.78
CA PRO A 208 7.61 -4.56 17.44
C PRO A 208 7.38 -3.11 17.02
N ARG A 209 7.50 -2.81 15.72
CA ARG A 209 7.22 -1.49 15.12
C ARG A 209 5.81 -1.47 14.58
N PHE A 210 5.17 -0.31 14.55
CA PHE A 210 3.85 -0.17 13.94
C PHE A 210 3.91 -0.46 12.45
N GLY A 211 2.99 -1.29 11.97
CA GLY A 211 2.81 -1.59 10.55
C GLY A 211 1.58 -0.91 9.99
N HIS A 212 1.18 -1.32 8.79
CA HIS A 212 0.04 -0.75 8.08
C HIS A 212 -1.28 -0.84 8.87
N GLY A 213 -1.49 -1.89 9.67
CA GLY A 213 -2.67 -2.04 10.51
C GLY A 213 -2.82 -0.95 11.58
N ALA A 214 -1.71 -0.36 12.06
CA ALA A 214 -1.77 0.77 12.98
C ALA A 214 -2.27 2.04 12.26
N PHE A 215 -1.83 2.27 11.02
CA PHE A 215 -2.35 3.35 10.19
C PHE A 215 -3.85 3.17 9.91
N LEU A 216 -4.28 1.95 9.56
CA LEU A 216 -5.70 1.63 9.38
C LEU A 216 -6.52 1.90 10.64
N THR A 217 -6.00 1.53 11.82
CA THR A 217 -6.65 1.80 13.10
C THR A 217 -6.86 3.30 13.34
N CYS A 218 -5.85 4.12 13.03
CA CYS A 218 -5.97 5.58 13.09
C CYS A 218 -7.03 6.11 12.10
N LEU A 219 -6.99 5.62 10.86
CA LEU A 219 -7.94 6.03 9.82
C LEU A 219 -9.38 5.68 10.19
N GLU A 220 -9.64 4.45 10.64
CA GLU A 220 -10.95 3.99 11.13
C GLU A 220 -11.47 4.87 12.28
N THR A 221 -10.61 5.12 13.26
CA THR A 221 -10.98 5.87 14.47
C THR A 221 -11.32 7.32 14.14
N LEU A 222 -10.50 7.98 13.30
CA LEU A 222 -10.71 9.36 12.90
C LEU A 222 -11.93 9.49 11.98
N TYR A 223 -12.07 8.60 10.99
CA TYR A 223 -13.22 8.59 10.09
C TYR A 223 -14.53 8.44 10.88
N LYS A 224 -14.59 7.51 11.83
CA LYS A 224 -15.77 7.34 12.70
C LYS A 224 -16.05 8.55 13.57
N SER A 225 -15.00 9.16 14.12
CA SER A 225 -15.15 10.34 14.99
C SER A 225 -15.68 11.55 14.24
N ILE A 226 -15.31 11.70 12.96
CA ILE A 226 -15.71 12.83 12.11
C ILE A 226 -17.05 12.59 11.43
N SER A 227 -17.26 11.41 10.86
CA SER A 227 -18.45 11.10 10.05
C SER A 227 -19.61 10.49 10.85
N GLY A 228 -19.33 9.91 12.01
CA GLY A 228 -20.29 9.07 12.75
C GLY A 228 -20.47 7.65 12.19
N ASN A 229 -19.85 7.33 11.05
CA ASN A 229 -19.99 6.05 10.34
C ASN A 229 -18.74 5.16 10.49
N ASP A 230 -18.91 3.84 10.44
CA ASP A 230 -17.79 2.91 10.41
C ASP A 230 -17.13 2.90 9.02
N LEU A 231 -15.80 2.94 8.97
CA LEU A 231 -15.05 2.81 7.72
C LEU A 231 -15.14 1.38 7.18
N LYS A 232 -15.56 1.22 5.93
CA LYS A 232 -15.66 -0.08 5.24
C LYS A 232 -14.50 -0.24 4.26
N TYR A 233 -13.67 -1.25 4.41
CA TYR A 233 -12.60 -1.52 3.46
C TYR A 233 -12.41 -3.01 3.20
N THR A 234 -11.99 -3.32 1.98
CA THR A 234 -11.53 -4.66 1.61
C THR A 234 -10.06 -4.76 1.94
N ALA A 235 -9.62 -5.85 2.57
CA ALA A 235 -8.20 -6.10 2.71
C ALA A 235 -7.82 -7.49 2.25
N PHE A 236 -6.63 -7.56 1.66
CA PHE A 236 -5.97 -8.79 1.29
C PHE A 236 -5.07 -9.19 2.47
N VAL A 237 -5.13 -10.47 2.84
CA VAL A 237 -4.37 -11.09 3.94
C VAL A 237 -3.51 -12.18 3.33
#